data_AF-X7F5F0-F1
#
_entry.id   AF-X7F5F0-F1
#
_cell.length_a   1.000
_cell.length_b   1.000
_cell.length_c   1.000
_cell.angle_alpha   90.00
_cell.angle_beta   90.00
_cell.angle_gamma   90.00
#
_symmetry.space_group_name_H-M   'P 1'
#
loop_
_entity.id
_entity.type
_entity.pdbx_description
1 polymer ?
#
loop_
_entity_poly.entity_id
_entity_poly.type
_entity_poly.pdbx_seq_one_letter_code
_entity_poly.pdbx_strand_id
1 'polypeptide(L)'
;MELLAQLRALGISEVAVDYEGYGDSGSVEDVTVQPAEVNLPEPLVTEVGDFAWSLAYHHHPGFENNEGGYGTLSWDITADSITLDHADRYVECSHSYVEGL
;
A
#
# COMPACT_ATOMS: atom_id res chain seq x y z
N MET A 1 -6.97 9.53 14.90
CA MET A 1 -6.27 9.93 16.14
C MET A 1 -6.17 8.80 17.15
N GLU A 2 -7.01 7.76 17.08
CA GLU A 2 -6.91 6.59 17.97
C GLU A 2 -5.79 5.62 17.53
N LEU A 3 -5.73 5.30 16.23
CA LEU A 3 -4.71 4.39 15.67
C LEU A 3 -3.26 4.76 16.01
N LEU A 4 -2.84 6.00 15.74
CA LEU A 4 -1.47 6.46 16.03
C LEU A 4 -1.13 6.35 17.53
N ALA A 5 -2.10 6.64 18.41
CA ALA A 5 -1.89 6.52 19.85
C ALA A 5 -1.76 5.05 20.30
N GLN A 6 -2.54 4.14 19.71
CA GLN A 6 -2.45 2.70 19.97
C GLN A 6 -1.10 2.14 19.50
N LEU A 7 -0.64 2.50 18.30
CA LEU A 7 0.67 2.11 17.78
C LEU A 7 1.80 2.59 18.70
N ARG A 8 1.75 3.86 19.15
CA ARG A 8 2.70 4.41 20.13
C ARG A 8 2.66 3.69 21.47
N ALA A 9 1.48 3.31 21.95
CA ALA A 9 1.32 2.59 23.21
C ALA A 9 1.93 1.17 23.17
N LEU A 10 2.00 0.56 21.98
CA LEU A 10 2.69 -0.70 21.75
C LEU A 10 4.21 -0.54 21.62
N GLY A 11 4.73 0.69 21.61
CA GLY A 11 6.16 0.98 21.43
C GLY A 11 6.62 0.88 19.98
N ILE A 12 5.69 0.94 19.02
CA ILE A 12 6.01 0.92 17.59
C ILE A 12 6.57 2.27 17.17
N SER A 13 7.68 2.23 16.44
CA SER A 13 8.40 3.39 15.90
C SER A 13 8.18 3.57 14.40
N GLU A 14 7.95 2.49 13.67
CA GLU A 14 7.69 2.48 12.24
C GLU A 14 6.68 1.40 11.89
N VAL A 15 5.84 1.68 10.91
CA VAL A 15 4.93 0.73 10.26
C VAL A 15 5.23 0.74 8.77
N ALA A 16 5.34 -0.43 8.15
CA ALA A 16 5.38 -0.55 6.70
C ALA A 16 4.24 -1.47 6.23
N VAL A 17 3.53 -1.04 5.19
CA VAL A 17 2.41 -1.78 4.60
C VAL A 17 2.64 -1.95 3.12
N ASP A 18 2.77 -3.20 2.69
CA ASP A 18 2.85 -3.55 1.28
C ASP A 18 1.45 -3.85 0.76
N TYR A 19 1.13 -3.33 -0.42
CA TYR A 19 -0.16 -3.56 -1.09
C TYR A 19 0.05 -3.80 -2.57
N GLU A 20 -0.86 -4.57 -3.16
CA GLU A 20 -0.92 -4.75 -4.60
C GLU A 20 -2.36 -4.86 -5.11
N GLY A 21 -2.52 -4.56 -6.39
CA GLY A 21 -3.77 -4.76 -7.10
C GLY A 21 -3.50 -5.14 -8.54
N TYR A 22 -4.42 -5.92 -9.11
CA TYR A 22 -4.44 -6.37 -10.50
C TYR A 22 -5.85 -6.84 -10.87
N GLY A 23 -6.28 -6.61 -12.11
CA GLY A 23 -7.53 -7.15 -12.62
C GLY A 23 -8.77 -6.67 -11.85
N ASP A 24 -8.79 -5.39 -11.48
CA ASP A 24 -9.89 -4.70 -10.78
C ASP A 24 -10.11 -5.22 -9.35
N SER A 25 -9.06 -5.79 -8.75
CA SER A 25 -9.04 -6.30 -7.38
C SER A 25 -7.66 -6.07 -6.76
N GLY A 26 -7.60 -5.91 -5.45
CA GLY A 26 -6.33 -5.85 -4.75
C GLY A 26 -6.51 -6.01 -3.25
N SER A 27 -5.37 -6.07 -2.58
CA SER A 27 -5.27 -6.31 -1.15
C SER A 27 -4.03 -5.66 -0.55
N VAL A 28 -4.06 -5.54 0.77
CA VAL A 28 -2.85 -5.40 1.56
C VAL A 28 -2.19 -6.78 1.64
N GLU A 29 -0.91 -6.84 1.32
CA GLU A 29 -0.12 -8.08 1.28
C GLU A 29 0.61 -8.35 2.60
N ASP A 30 1.21 -7.31 3.19
CA ASP A 30 1.91 -7.45 4.46
C ASP A 30 1.84 -6.16 5.31
N VAL A 31 1.85 -6.34 6.62
CA VAL A 31 1.93 -5.25 7.61
C VAL A 31 3.06 -5.59 8.57
N THR A 32 4.13 -4.81 8.51
CA THR A 32 5.29 -4.98 9.38
C THR A 32 5.49 -3.76 10.28
N VAL A 33 6.15 -3.98 11.42
CA VAL A 33 6.38 -2.95 12.43
C VAL A 33 7.81 -2.99 12.92
N GLN A 34 8.30 -1.85 13.43
CA GLN A 34 9.57 -1.77 14.15
C GLN A 34 9.35 -1.29 15.60
N PRO A 35 9.95 -1.96 16.60
CA PRO A 35 10.77 -3.17 16.50
C PRO A 35 9.99 -4.40 16.04
N ALA A 36 10.62 -5.27 15.24
CA ALA A 36 9.98 -6.44 14.63
C ALA A 36 9.46 -7.48 15.65
N GLU A 37 9.92 -7.41 16.91
CA GLU A 37 9.46 -8.27 18.00
C GLU A 37 8.12 -7.83 18.60
N VAL A 38 7.65 -6.62 18.29
CA VAL A 38 6.35 -6.14 18.77
C VAL A 38 5.24 -6.90 18.06
N ASN A 39 4.40 -7.59 18.83
CA ASN A 39 3.21 -8.23 18.30
C ASN A 39 2.13 -7.18 18.03
N LEU A 40 1.79 -6.96 16.76
CA LEU A 40 0.65 -6.13 16.37
C LEU A 40 -0.63 -6.99 16.44
N PRO A 41 -1.61 -6.64 17.31
CA PRO A 41 -2.87 -7.37 17.38
C PRO A 41 -3.61 -7.36 16.04
N GLU A 42 -4.25 -8.48 15.68
CA GLU A 42 -4.99 -8.63 14.42
C GLU A 42 -5.95 -7.45 14.10
N PRO A 43 -6.75 -6.92 15.05
CA PRO A 43 -7.61 -5.77 14.74
C PRO A 43 -6.83 -4.52 14.30
N LEU A 44 -5.64 -4.30 14.86
CA LEU A 44 -4.78 -3.19 14.46
C LEU A 44 -4.05 -3.47 13.14
N VAL A 45 -3.74 -4.73 12.83
CA VAL A 45 -3.25 -5.11 11.49
C VAL A 45 -4.27 -4.69 10.43
N THR A 46 -5.55 -5.04 10.64
CA THR A 46 -6.64 -4.65 9.73
C THR A 46 -6.79 -3.14 9.63
N GLU A 47 -6.81 -2.43 10.77
CA GLU A 47 -6.99 -0.97 10.76
C GLU A 47 -5.83 -0.22 10.09
N VAL A 48 -4.59 -0.69 10.29
CA VAL A 48 -3.39 -0.20 9.59
C VAL A 48 -3.47 -0.49 8.09
N GLY A 49 -3.88 -1.71 7.72
CA GLY A 49 -4.06 -2.11 6.33
C GLY A 49 -5.10 -1.26 5.61
N ASP A 50 -6.28 -1.09 6.21
CA ASP A 50 -7.36 -0.27 5.67
C ASP A 50 -6.93 1.20 5.51
N PHE A 51 -6.17 1.73 6.48
CA PHE A 51 -5.60 3.07 6.40
C PHE A 51 -4.63 3.20 5.23
N ALA A 52 -3.71 2.24 5.06
CA ALA A 52 -2.75 2.26 3.98
C ALA A 52 -3.40 2.12 2.60
N TRP A 53 -4.36 1.19 2.47
CA TRP A 53 -5.16 1.03 1.27
C TRP A 53 -5.90 2.31 0.91
N SER A 54 -6.55 2.94 1.89
CA SER A 54 -7.29 4.20 1.66
C SER A 54 -6.37 5.34 1.19
N LEU A 55 -5.15 5.44 1.71
CA LEU A 55 -4.19 6.45 1.28
C LEU A 55 -3.64 6.16 -0.12
N ALA A 56 -3.26 4.91 -0.40
CA ALA A 56 -2.83 4.47 -1.72
C ALA A 56 -3.89 4.80 -2.77
N TYR A 57 -5.14 4.43 -2.51
CA TYR A 57 -6.27 4.70 -3.40
C TYR A 57 -6.59 6.20 -3.54
N HIS A 58 -6.43 6.98 -2.47
CA HIS A 58 -6.64 8.42 -2.52
C HIS A 58 -5.66 9.12 -3.48
N HIS A 59 -4.40 8.69 -3.49
CA HIS A 59 -3.34 9.26 -4.33
C HIS A 59 -3.29 8.64 -5.73
N HIS A 60 -3.63 7.36 -5.86
CA HIS A 60 -3.58 6.57 -7.09
C HIS A 60 -4.92 5.85 -7.31
N PRO A 61 -6.01 6.59 -7.62
CA PRO A 61 -7.33 5.99 -7.73
C PRO A 61 -7.40 4.99 -8.88
N GLY A 62 -7.82 3.77 -8.56
CA GLY A 62 -7.97 2.70 -9.54
C GLY A 62 -6.65 2.05 -9.97
N PHE A 63 -5.59 2.15 -9.16
CA PHE A 63 -4.31 1.49 -9.41
C PHE A 63 -4.46 -0.02 -9.59
N GLU A 64 -5.48 -0.63 -8.99
CA GLU A 64 -5.76 -2.06 -9.08
C GLU A 64 -6.36 -2.49 -10.44
N ASN A 65 -6.77 -1.54 -11.28
CA ASN A 65 -7.48 -1.84 -12.51
C ASN A 65 -6.55 -2.36 -13.61
N ASN A 66 -7.05 -3.30 -14.42
CA ASN A 66 -6.33 -3.89 -15.55
C ASN A 66 -4.96 -4.47 -15.14
N GLU A 67 -3.87 -3.84 -15.59
CA GLU A 67 -2.49 -4.25 -15.33
C GLU A 67 -2.08 -4.04 -13.88
N GLY A 68 -2.86 -3.27 -13.12
CA GLY A 68 -2.67 -3.14 -11.70
C GLY A 68 -1.54 -2.19 -11.31
N GLY A 69 -1.18 -2.27 -10.03
CA GLY A 69 -0.22 -1.41 -9.39
C GLY A 69 0.10 -1.95 -8.00
N TYR A 70 1.21 -1.51 -7.44
CA TYR A 70 1.66 -1.95 -6.12
C TYR A 70 2.49 -0.86 -5.46
N GLY A 71 2.71 -1.01 -4.17
CA GLY A 71 3.55 -0.08 -3.45
C GLY A 71 3.70 -0.41 -1.99
N THR A 72 4.40 0.48 -1.31
CA THR A 72 4.67 0.41 0.11
C THR A 72 4.31 1.74 0.75
N LEU A 73 3.49 1.71 1.80
CA LEU A 73 3.32 2.84 2.70
C LEU A 73 4.24 2.66 3.91
N SER A 74 5.08 3.64 4.17
CA SER A 74 5.92 3.71 5.38
C SER A 74 5.45 4.85 6.27
N TRP A 75 5.12 4.55 7.53
CA TRP A 75 4.70 5.53 8.53
C TRP A 75 5.70 5.56 9.68
N ASP A 76 6.44 6.67 9.79
CA ASP A 76 7.21 7.00 10.99
C ASP A 76 6.26 7.44 12.09
N ILE A 77 6.05 6.57 13.07
CA ILE A 77 5.13 6.76 14.19
C ILE A 77 5.66 7.81 15.17
N THR A 78 6.97 8.00 15.23
CA THR A 78 7.61 8.97 16.12
C THR A 78 7.47 10.39 15.59
N ALA A 79 7.71 10.57 14.28
CA ALA A 79 7.61 11.86 13.59
C ALA A 79 6.18 12.17 13.12
N ASP A 80 5.29 11.16 13.09
CA ASP A 80 3.98 11.22 12.45
C ASP A 80 4.08 11.66 10.98
N SER A 81 4.94 10.96 10.24
CA SER A 81 5.24 11.27 8.83
C SER A 81 5.05 10.03 7.97
N ILE A 82 4.36 10.20 6.84
CA ILE A 82 4.03 9.10 5.92
C ILE A 82 4.78 9.31 4.61
N THR A 83 5.36 8.22 4.10
CA THR A 83 5.88 8.12 2.73
C THR A 83 5.09 7.05 2.00
N LEU A 84 4.68 7.34 0.76
CA LEU A 84 4.03 6.39 -0.13
C LEU A 84 4.92 6.19 -1.35
N ASP A 85 5.48 5.00 -1.52
CA ASP A 85 6.16 4.57 -2.74
C ASP A 85 5.18 3.73 -3.56
N HIS A 86 4.97 4.07 -4.83
CA HIS A 86 3.93 3.50 -5.67
C HIS A 86 4.42 3.30 -7.10
N ALA A 87 4.01 2.19 -7.70
CA ALA A 87 4.25 1.87 -9.10
C ALA A 87 2.98 1.34 -9.77
N ASP A 88 2.55 2.03 -10.84
CA ASP A 88 1.57 1.52 -11.80
C ASP A 88 2.24 0.53 -12.77
N ARG A 89 1.54 -0.55 -13.11
CA ARG A 89 1.93 -1.46 -14.19
C ARG A 89 1.21 -1.06 -15.47
N TYR A 90 1.89 -1.19 -16.61
CA TYR A 90 1.29 -0.92 -17.92
C TYR A 90 1.83 -1.88 -18.97
N VAL A 91 0.98 -2.21 -19.95
CA VAL A 91 1.35 -2.97 -21.15
C VAL A 91 1.18 -2.07 -22.37
N GLU A 92 2.25 -1.91 -23.14
CA GLU A 92 2.25 -1.13 -24.39
C GLU A 92 2.26 -2.08 -25.60
N CYS A 93 1.41 -1.79 -26.59
CA CYS A 93 1.35 -2.55 -27.85
C CYS A 93 1.42 -1.60 -29.05
N SER A 94 2.37 -1.84 -29.96
CA SER A 94 2.49 -1.14 -31.24
C SER A 94 2.12 -2.08 -32.39
N HIS A 95 1.16 -1.68 -33.22
CA HIS A 95 0.70 -2.45 -34.37
C HIS A 95 0.73 -1.59 -35.64
N SER A 96 1.41 -2.08 -36.68
CA SER A 96 1.38 -1.51 -38.02
C SER A 96 0.82 -2.52 -39.01
N TYR A 97 -0.14 -2.09 -39.83
CA TYR A 97 -0.72 -2.89 -40.90
C TYR A 97 -0.46 -2.21 -42.24
N VAL A 98 0.07 -2.96 -43.20
CA VAL A 98 0.23 -2.49 -44.59
C VAL A 98 -0.39 -3.54 -45.50
N GLU A 99 -1.38 -3.13 -46.29
CA GLU A 99 -2.04 -3.95 -47.30
C GLU A 99 -1.62 -3.55 -48.72
N GLY A 100 -1.71 -4.49 -49.67
CA GLY A 100 -1.55 -4.19 -51.11
C GLY A 100 -0.12 -3.86 -51.56
N LEU A 101 0.91 -4.34 -50.86
CA LEU A 101 2.32 -4.32 -51.33
C LEU A 101 2.58 -5.33 -52.44
#